data_AF-A0A2A7A0X8-F1
#
_entry.id   AF-A0A2A7A0X8-F1
#
_cell.length_a   1.000
_cell.length_b   1.000
_cell.length_c   1.000
_cell.angle_alpha   90.00
_cell.angle_beta   90.00
_cell.angle_gamma   90.00
#
_symmetry.space_group_name_H-M   'P 1'
#
loop_
_entity.id
_entity.type
_entity.pdbx_description
1 polymer ?
#
loop_
_entity_poly.entity_id
_entity_poly.type
_entity_poly.pdbx_seq_one_letter_code
_entity_poly.pdbx_strand_id
1 'polypeptide(L)'
;MFSVESASINGVQCDPMFASEVAAGKKANEEINFSTDTLEENGIVEYTDIELTFKVYDSNDWSADPVGKETIHVYPYGEENAVAFVREAQATDNVIIDNDYVTVIVTGYEDDEIWGYTANLFLLNKTDKTVMFSVDDASVNGFMADPFYATSVSAGKCAFSSMAWSDTTLEENGITEVEEIEVLFRAYDADDFMGEDFANEVITLNP
;
A
#
# COMPACT_ATOMS: atom_id res chain seq x y z
N MET A 1 9.45 23.54 -1.84
CA MET A 1 8.59 22.57 -2.54
C MET A 1 7.34 22.31 -1.71
N PHE A 2 6.18 22.24 -2.36
CA PHE A 2 4.94 21.71 -1.81
C PHE A 2 4.73 20.32 -2.40
N SER A 3 4.45 19.31 -1.59
CA SER A 3 4.09 17.97 -2.05
C SER A 3 2.99 17.38 -1.18
N VAL A 4 2.36 16.31 -1.64
CA VAL A 4 1.54 15.44 -0.80
C VAL A 4 2.36 14.19 -0.54
N GLU A 5 2.61 13.89 0.72
CA GLU A 5 3.41 12.74 1.16
C GLU A 5 2.56 11.48 1.32
N SER A 6 1.29 11.63 1.70
CA SER A 6 0.34 10.52 1.76
C SER A 6 -1.08 10.99 1.45
N ALA A 7 -1.90 10.08 0.93
CA ALA A 7 -3.32 10.31 0.72
C ALA A 7 -4.15 9.06 1.01
N SER A 8 -5.41 9.27 1.39
CA SER A 8 -6.42 8.22 1.37
C SER A 8 -7.76 8.75 0.88
N ILE A 9 -8.51 7.89 0.19
CA ILE A 9 -9.89 8.15 -0.24
C ILE A 9 -10.78 7.16 0.49
N ASN A 10 -11.75 7.68 1.27
CA ASN A 10 -12.60 6.90 2.16
C ASN A 10 -11.80 5.97 3.09
N GLY A 11 -10.59 6.36 3.49
CA GLY A 11 -9.71 5.53 4.32
C GLY A 11 -8.90 4.46 3.57
N VAL A 12 -9.05 4.34 2.24
CA VAL A 12 -8.19 3.51 1.40
C VAL A 12 -7.00 4.34 0.94
N GLN A 13 -5.79 3.91 1.31
CA GLN A 13 -4.57 4.56 0.89
C GLN A 13 -4.43 4.50 -0.63
N CYS A 14 -4.05 5.63 -1.21
CA CYS A 14 -3.87 5.80 -2.65
C CYS A 14 -2.75 6.80 -2.91
N ASP A 15 -2.13 6.72 -4.09
CA ASP A 15 -0.99 7.56 -4.41
C ASP A 15 -1.41 8.93 -4.97
N PRO A 16 -1.06 10.04 -4.30
CA PRO A 16 -1.31 11.38 -4.80
C PRO A 16 -0.16 11.81 -5.71
N MET A 17 -0.48 12.17 -6.96
CA MET A 17 0.48 12.74 -7.90
C MET A 17 0.52 14.26 -7.73
N PHE A 18 1.35 14.75 -6.81
CA PHE A 18 1.53 16.18 -6.59
C PHE A 18 2.90 16.58 -6.02
N ALA A 19 3.59 17.45 -6.76
CA ALA A 19 4.67 18.27 -6.27
C ALA A 19 4.75 19.58 -7.06
N SER A 20 4.94 20.71 -6.37
CA SER A 20 5.11 22.03 -7.02
C SER A 20 6.16 22.87 -6.29
N GLU A 21 7.03 23.52 -7.06
CA GLU A 21 8.00 24.48 -6.56
C GLU A 21 7.49 25.91 -6.79
N VAL A 22 7.24 26.62 -5.68
CA VAL A 22 6.78 28.02 -5.72
C VAL A 22 7.87 28.90 -5.14
N ALA A 23 8.39 29.81 -5.97
CA ALA A 23 9.42 30.76 -5.54
C ALA A 23 8.91 31.73 -4.45
N ALA A 24 9.83 32.24 -3.63
CA ALA A 24 9.51 33.15 -2.53
C ALA A 24 8.67 34.36 -2.98
N GLY A 25 7.54 34.57 -2.30
CA GLY A 25 6.58 35.65 -2.59
C GLY A 25 5.75 35.45 -3.87
N LYS A 26 5.80 34.27 -4.50
CA LYS A 26 4.98 33.93 -5.68
C LYS A 26 3.80 33.02 -5.30
N LYS A 27 2.92 32.77 -6.28
CA LYS A 27 1.73 31.94 -6.16
C LYS A 27 1.61 31.06 -7.40
N ALA A 28 1.04 29.88 -7.25
CA ALA A 28 0.69 28.96 -8.33
C ALA A 28 -0.74 28.43 -8.10
N ASN A 29 -1.41 28.05 -9.18
CA ASN A 29 -2.61 27.23 -9.14
C ASN A 29 -2.18 25.86 -9.66
N GLU A 30 -2.48 24.81 -8.91
CA GLU A 30 -2.01 23.46 -9.20
C GLU A 30 -3.14 22.46 -9.00
N GLU A 31 -2.95 21.26 -9.55
CA GLU A 31 -3.90 20.16 -9.46
C GLU A 31 -3.22 18.95 -8.79
N ILE A 32 -3.97 18.24 -7.96
CA ILE A 32 -3.56 16.96 -7.38
C ILE A 32 -4.31 15.88 -8.14
N ASN A 33 -3.58 14.96 -8.75
CA ASN A 33 -4.18 13.86 -9.51
C ASN A 33 -4.05 12.55 -8.72
N PHE A 34 -5.04 11.68 -8.82
CA PHE A 34 -5.05 10.35 -8.21
C PHE A 34 -5.23 9.32 -9.30
N SER A 35 -4.55 8.19 -9.18
CA SER A 35 -4.97 6.99 -9.90
C SER A 35 -6.16 6.37 -9.19
N THR A 36 -7.29 6.22 -9.88
CA THR A 36 -8.52 5.69 -9.29
C THR A 36 -8.88 4.29 -9.76
N ASP A 37 -8.12 3.70 -10.69
CA ASP A 37 -8.41 2.39 -11.28
C ASP A 37 -8.63 1.32 -10.20
N THR A 38 -7.67 1.17 -9.28
CA THR A 38 -7.77 0.22 -8.17
C THR A 38 -8.94 0.50 -7.23
N LEU A 39 -9.30 1.77 -7.02
CA LEU A 39 -10.45 2.14 -6.17
C LEU A 39 -11.75 1.70 -6.85
N GLU A 40 -11.91 2.06 -8.12
CA GLU A 40 -13.10 1.78 -8.92
C GLU A 40 -13.30 0.28 -9.14
N GLU A 41 -12.23 -0.47 -9.42
CA GLU A 41 -12.23 -1.93 -9.54
C GLU A 41 -12.71 -2.62 -8.24
N ASN A 42 -12.44 -2.00 -7.09
CA ASN A 42 -12.87 -2.48 -5.78
C ASN A 42 -14.18 -1.83 -5.30
N GLY A 43 -14.94 -1.20 -6.21
CA GLY A 43 -16.28 -0.67 -5.95
C GLY A 43 -16.31 0.67 -5.22
N ILE A 44 -15.17 1.34 -5.06
CA ILE A 44 -15.07 2.67 -4.45
C ILE A 44 -15.24 3.70 -5.56
N VAL A 45 -16.48 4.13 -5.78
CA VAL A 45 -16.84 5.06 -6.87
C VAL A 45 -17.34 6.41 -6.37
N GLU A 46 -17.62 6.54 -5.07
CA GLU A 46 -17.99 7.81 -4.43
C GLU A 46 -16.87 8.24 -3.48
N TYR A 47 -16.22 9.37 -3.78
CA TYR A 47 -15.12 9.90 -2.98
C TYR A 47 -15.66 10.91 -1.96
N THR A 48 -15.95 10.44 -0.75
CA THR A 48 -16.67 11.22 0.28
C THR A 48 -15.73 11.88 1.28
N ASP A 49 -14.58 11.28 1.52
CA ASP A 49 -13.49 11.82 2.34
C ASP A 49 -12.16 11.62 1.61
N ILE A 50 -11.48 12.72 1.31
CA ILE A 50 -10.15 12.72 0.73
C ILE A 50 -9.20 13.31 1.77
N GLU A 51 -8.41 12.45 2.40
CA GLU A 51 -7.40 12.84 3.38
C GLU A 51 -6.05 13.04 2.69
N LEU A 52 -5.38 14.15 2.96
CA LEU A 52 -4.11 14.53 2.34
C LEU A 52 -3.12 15.02 3.38
N THR A 53 -1.93 14.43 3.41
CA THR A 53 -0.82 14.95 4.21
C THR A 53 0.12 15.76 3.33
N PHE A 54 0.04 17.09 3.44
CA PHE A 54 0.95 17.99 2.76
C PHE A 54 2.30 18.03 3.48
N LYS A 55 3.37 18.10 2.69
CA LYS A 55 4.73 18.35 3.16
C LYS A 55 5.30 19.54 2.40
N VAL A 56 5.79 20.54 3.13
CA VAL A 56 6.45 21.71 2.58
C VAL A 56 7.88 21.71 3.08
N TYR A 57 8.84 21.66 2.15
CA TYR A 57 10.26 21.47 2.47
C TYR A 57 11.17 22.19 1.47
N ASP A 58 12.46 22.30 1.80
CA ASP A 58 13.47 22.85 0.90
C ASP A 58 13.79 21.84 -0.21
N SER A 59 13.49 22.20 -1.46
CA SER A 59 13.79 21.36 -2.63
C SER A 59 15.29 21.14 -2.84
N ASN A 60 16.15 21.96 -2.24
CA ASN A 60 17.60 21.85 -2.35
C ASN A 60 18.23 21.04 -1.21
N ASP A 61 17.48 20.74 -0.14
CA ASP A 61 17.95 19.95 0.99
C ASP A 61 16.84 19.02 1.48
N TRP A 62 16.82 17.80 0.93
CA TRP A 62 15.80 16.80 1.27
C TRP A 62 16.02 16.18 2.64
N SER A 63 17.15 16.45 3.29
CA SER A 63 17.45 15.99 4.65
C SER A 63 16.99 16.96 5.73
N ALA A 64 16.67 18.21 5.34
CA ALA A 64 16.15 19.20 6.26
C ALA A 64 14.73 18.84 6.72
N ASP A 65 14.42 19.23 7.96
CA ASP A 65 13.06 19.12 8.48
C ASP A 65 12.08 19.90 7.59
N PRO A 66 10.86 19.37 7.39
CA PRO A 66 9.84 20.10 6.65
C PRO A 66 9.49 21.41 7.38
N VAL A 67 9.35 22.48 6.60
CA VAL A 67 8.90 23.80 7.07
C VAL A 67 7.42 23.73 7.51
N GLY A 68 6.66 22.80 6.96
CA GLY A 68 5.30 22.49 7.39
C GLY A 68 4.91 21.08 6.98
N LYS A 69 4.16 20.41 7.86
CA LYS A 69 3.50 19.14 7.57
C LYS A 69 2.12 19.18 8.18
N GLU A 70 1.09 19.07 7.35
CA GLU A 70 -0.30 19.18 7.78
C GLU A 70 -1.15 18.14 7.07
N THR A 71 -2.01 17.46 7.83
CA THR A 71 -3.03 16.57 7.29
C THR A 71 -4.35 17.32 7.22
N ILE A 72 -5.01 17.28 6.08
CA ILE A 72 -6.32 17.89 5.87
C ILE A 72 -7.30 16.86 5.31
N HIS A 73 -8.59 17.15 5.49
CA HIS A 73 -9.66 16.43 4.82
C HIS A 73 -10.38 17.35 3.85
N VAL A 74 -10.71 16.80 2.68
CA VAL A 74 -11.62 17.40 1.72
C VAL A 74 -12.85 16.51 1.67
N TYR A 75 -14.02 17.09 1.91
CA TYR A 75 -15.30 16.39 1.88
C TYR A 75 -16.14 16.89 0.70
N PRO A 76 -16.03 16.27 -0.50
CA PRO A 76 -16.75 16.75 -1.69
C PRO A 76 -18.26 16.81 -1.52
N TYR A 77 -18.81 15.98 -0.63
CA TYR A 77 -20.24 15.89 -0.34
C TYR A 77 -20.62 16.36 1.07
N GLY A 78 -19.71 17.02 1.80
CA GLY A 78 -19.90 17.40 3.21
C GLY A 78 -19.43 16.34 4.20
N GLU A 79 -18.89 16.77 5.34
CA GLU A 79 -18.28 15.91 6.37
C GLU A 79 -19.28 14.89 6.94
N GLU A 80 -20.55 15.27 7.06
CA GLU A 80 -21.61 14.38 7.53
C GLU A 80 -21.92 13.20 6.60
N ASN A 81 -21.47 13.28 5.34
CA ASN A 81 -21.64 12.24 4.33
C ASN A 81 -20.34 11.46 4.09
N ALA A 82 -19.28 11.71 4.86
CA ALA A 82 -18.05 10.94 4.81
C ALA A 82 -18.31 9.49 5.27
N VAL A 83 -17.94 8.53 4.42
CA VAL A 83 -18.07 7.09 4.70
C VAL A 83 -16.72 6.43 4.49
N ALA A 84 -16.20 5.81 5.54
CA ALA A 84 -15.01 4.97 5.43
C ALA A 84 -15.36 3.69 4.65
N PHE A 85 -14.46 3.29 3.74
CA PHE A 85 -14.53 2.02 3.04
C PHE A 85 -14.40 0.88 4.04
N VAL A 86 -15.31 -0.07 3.92
CA VAL A 86 -15.25 -1.35 4.63
C VAL A 86 -15.37 -2.42 3.57
N ARG A 87 -14.30 -3.21 3.42
CA ARG A 87 -14.29 -4.31 2.45
C ARG A 87 -15.21 -5.43 2.94
N GLU A 88 -16.12 -5.88 2.08
CA GLU A 88 -16.89 -7.09 2.32
C GLU A 88 -16.04 -8.33 1.98
N ALA A 89 -16.14 -9.37 2.81
CA ALA A 89 -15.46 -10.63 2.57
C ALA A 89 -15.96 -11.29 1.27
N GLN A 90 -15.04 -11.78 0.46
CA GLN A 90 -15.31 -12.47 -0.80
C GLN A 90 -15.06 -13.97 -0.66
N ALA A 91 -15.74 -14.78 -1.48
CA ALA A 91 -15.59 -16.23 -1.43
C ALA A 91 -14.20 -16.72 -1.84
N THR A 92 -13.44 -15.92 -2.58
CA THR A 92 -12.06 -16.19 -3.02
C THR A 92 -11.01 -15.69 -2.04
N ASP A 93 -11.41 -15.04 -0.94
CA ASP A 93 -10.46 -14.50 0.02
C ASP A 93 -9.72 -15.62 0.75
N ASN A 94 -8.40 -15.51 0.77
CA ASN A 94 -7.54 -16.27 1.66
C ASN A 94 -6.96 -15.33 2.72
N VAL A 95 -7.54 -15.35 3.93
CA VAL A 95 -7.07 -14.55 5.06
C VAL A 95 -5.82 -15.22 5.63
N ILE A 96 -4.65 -14.59 5.42
CA ILE A 96 -3.37 -15.17 5.82
C ILE A 96 -2.88 -14.65 7.17
N ILE A 97 -3.29 -13.44 7.56
CA ILE A 97 -3.02 -12.87 8.88
C ILE A 97 -4.27 -12.12 9.32
N ASP A 98 -4.76 -12.38 10.53
CA ASP A 98 -5.80 -11.56 11.17
C ASP A 98 -5.60 -11.57 12.68
N ASN A 99 -5.01 -10.49 13.21
CA ASN A 99 -4.72 -10.32 14.62
C ASN A 99 -5.16 -8.93 15.12
N ASP A 100 -4.81 -8.56 16.35
CA ASP A 100 -5.22 -7.29 16.95
C ASP A 100 -4.65 -6.05 16.23
N TYR A 101 -3.56 -6.21 15.47
CA TYR A 101 -2.81 -5.12 14.84
C TYR A 101 -3.08 -4.99 13.34
N VAL A 102 -3.19 -6.11 12.62
CA VAL A 102 -3.30 -6.10 11.16
C VAL A 102 -4.23 -7.20 10.64
N THR A 103 -4.77 -6.99 9.45
CA THR A 103 -5.35 -8.05 8.60
C THR A 103 -4.66 -8.04 7.24
N VAL A 104 -4.31 -9.21 6.73
CA VAL A 104 -3.74 -9.42 5.40
C VAL A 104 -4.54 -10.52 4.71
N ILE A 105 -5.06 -10.20 3.53
CA ILE A 105 -5.91 -11.10 2.73
C ILE A 105 -5.31 -11.20 1.34
N VAL A 106 -5.08 -12.42 0.84
CA VAL A 106 -4.86 -12.65 -0.58
C VAL A 106 -6.21 -12.65 -1.28
N THR A 107 -6.39 -11.72 -2.21
CA THR A 107 -7.66 -11.48 -2.91
C THR A 107 -7.74 -12.19 -4.26
N GLY A 108 -6.59 -12.64 -4.78
CA GLY A 108 -6.48 -13.40 -6.01
C GLY A 108 -5.04 -13.48 -6.50
N TYR A 109 -4.88 -14.15 -7.65
CA TYR A 109 -3.61 -14.25 -8.35
C TYR A 109 -3.83 -13.89 -9.82
N GLU A 110 -2.80 -13.32 -10.43
CA GLU A 110 -2.79 -12.99 -11.85
C GLU A 110 -1.40 -13.19 -12.43
N ASP A 111 -1.36 -13.31 -13.75
CA ASP A 111 -0.12 -13.41 -14.52
C ASP A 111 -0.11 -12.24 -15.49
N ASP A 112 0.73 -11.25 -15.22
CA ASP A 112 0.81 -9.99 -15.97
C ASP A 112 2.09 -9.93 -16.81
N GLU A 113 1.98 -9.48 -18.06
CA GLU A 113 3.14 -9.43 -18.98
C GLU A 113 4.25 -8.46 -18.53
N ILE A 114 3.96 -7.53 -17.61
CA ILE A 114 4.90 -6.52 -17.12
C ILE A 114 5.52 -6.95 -15.79
N TRP A 115 4.70 -7.45 -14.87
CA TRP A 115 5.12 -7.76 -13.49
C TRP A 115 5.40 -9.25 -13.24
N GLY A 116 4.94 -10.12 -14.15
CA GLY A 116 4.96 -11.57 -14.02
C GLY A 116 3.87 -12.08 -13.09
N TYR A 117 4.11 -13.26 -12.49
CA TYR A 117 3.18 -13.88 -11.57
C TYR A 117 2.96 -13.03 -10.32
N THR A 118 1.71 -12.68 -10.02
CA THR A 118 1.34 -11.69 -9.02
C THR A 118 0.29 -12.22 -8.06
N ALA A 119 0.53 -12.07 -6.75
CA ALA A 119 -0.45 -12.29 -5.70
C ALA A 119 -1.03 -10.94 -5.22
N ASN A 120 -2.34 -10.76 -5.40
CA ASN A 120 -3.05 -9.55 -5.02
C ASN A 120 -3.44 -9.59 -3.54
N LEU A 121 -3.25 -8.46 -2.85
CA LEU A 121 -3.40 -8.33 -1.40
C LEU A 121 -4.37 -7.21 -1.03
N PHE A 122 -5.13 -7.44 0.03
CA PHE A 122 -5.78 -6.39 0.81
C PHE A 122 -5.15 -6.33 2.21
N LEU A 123 -4.75 -5.13 2.61
CA LEU A 123 -4.06 -4.84 3.86
C LEU A 123 -4.92 -3.92 4.71
N LEU A 124 -5.15 -4.26 5.98
CA LEU A 124 -5.79 -3.39 6.96
C LEU A 124 -4.84 -3.15 8.13
N ASN A 125 -4.51 -1.89 8.37
CA ASN A 125 -3.76 -1.46 9.53
C ASN A 125 -4.73 -1.03 10.65
N LYS A 126 -4.78 -1.79 11.74
CA LYS A 126 -5.65 -1.52 12.91
C LYS A 126 -4.92 -0.71 14.00
N THR A 127 -3.66 -0.35 13.77
CA THR A 127 -2.81 0.39 14.70
C THR A 127 -2.93 1.90 14.54
N ASP A 128 -2.36 2.64 15.49
CA ASP A 128 -2.19 4.10 15.45
C ASP A 128 -0.86 4.54 14.83
N LYS A 129 -0.11 3.61 14.22
CA LYS A 129 1.19 3.83 13.57
C LYS A 129 1.12 3.52 12.09
N THR A 130 2.08 4.01 11.31
CA THR A 130 2.30 3.50 9.96
C THR A 130 2.91 2.11 10.05
N VAL A 131 2.27 1.13 9.41
CA VAL A 131 2.76 -0.26 9.39
C VAL A 131 3.42 -0.52 8.05
N MET A 132 4.64 -1.07 8.08
CA MET A 132 5.35 -1.60 6.93
C MET A 132 5.07 -3.09 6.79
N PHE A 133 4.75 -3.51 5.58
CA PHE A 133 4.51 -4.90 5.18
C PHE A 133 5.62 -5.32 4.22
N SER A 134 6.30 -6.42 4.53
CA SER A 134 7.36 -7.00 3.70
C SER A 134 7.35 -8.51 3.77
N VAL A 135 8.12 -9.15 2.89
CA VAL A 135 8.37 -10.59 2.95
C VAL A 135 9.88 -10.84 2.94
N ASP A 136 10.29 -11.85 3.68
CA ASP A 136 11.64 -12.41 3.71
C ASP A 136 11.56 -13.90 3.35
N ASP A 137 12.71 -14.55 3.11
CA ASP A 137 12.83 -16.00 2.87
C ASP A 137 11.83 -16.58 1.84
N ALA A 138 11.56 -15.81 0.78
CA ALA A 138 10.54 -16.16 -0.20
C ALA A 138 11.00 -17.28 -1.16
N SER A 139 10.11 -18.25 -1.39
CA SER A 139 10.33 -19.30 -2.36
C SER A 139 9.07 -19.61 -3.18
N VAL A 140 9.28 -20.06 -4.41
CA VAL A 140 8.25 -20.54 -5.33
C VAL A 140 8.60 -21.96 -5.74
N ASN A 141 7.69 -22.91 -5.52
CA ASN A 141 7.90 -24.35 -5.73
C ASN A 141 9.22 -24.87 -5.10
N GLY A 142 9.59 -24.33 -3.93
CA GLY A 142 10.81 -24.68 -3.21
C GLY A 142 12.11 -24.07 -3.76
N PHE A 143 12.05 -23.19 -4.76
CA PHE A 143 13.20 -22.40 -5.23
C PHE A 143 13.15 -20.99 -4.64
N MET A 144 14.28 -20.53 -4.10
CA MET A 144 14.40 -19.15 -3.61
C MET A 144 14.10 -18.17 -4.74
N ALA A 145 13.07 -17.34 -4.52
CA ALA A 145 12.58 -16.38 -5.48
C ALA A 145 11.96 -15.22 -4.71
N ASP A 146 12.72 -14.13 -4.59
CA ASP A 146 12.25 -12.93 -3.91
C ASP A 146 11.27 -12.17 -4.81
N PRO A 147 10.07 -11.80 -4.30
CA PRO A 147 9.17 -10.93 -5.03
C PRO A 147 9.63 -9.47 -4.98
N PHE A 148 9.14 -8.68 -5.92
CA PHE A 148 9.08 -7.24 -5.77
C PHE A 148 7.95 -6.91 -4.79
N TYR A 149 8.29 -6.78 -3.51
CA TYR A 149 7.32 -6.42 -2.50
C TYR A 149 7.90 -5.69 -1.30
N ALA A 150 7.31 -4.53 -1.03
CA ALA A 150 7.41 -3.79 0.21
C ALA A 150 6.38 -2.67 0.13
N THR A 151 5.49 -2.55 1.11
CA THR A 151 4.52 -1.45 1.13
C THR A 151 4.22 -1.02 2.54
N SER A 152 3.79 0.23 2.73
CA SER A 152 3.36 0.72 4.02
C SER A 152 1.90 1.15 3.98
N VAL A 153 1.20 1.02 5.10
CA VAL A 153 -0.18 1.47 5.25
C VAL A 153 -0.26 2.39 6.45
N SER A 154 -0.75 3.61 6.23
CA SER A 154 -0.89 4.64 7.27
C SER A 154 -1.83 4.17 8.39
N ALA A 155 -1.67 4.78 9.58
CA ALA A 155 -2.45 4.46 10.78
C ALA A 155 -3.97 4.41 10.52
N GLY A 156 -4.61 3.32 10.91
CA GLY A 156 -6.06 3.13 10.77
C GLY A 156 -6.58 3.04 9.32
N LYS A 157 -5.69 2.95 8.31
CA LYS A 157 -6.07 2.87 6.89
C LYS A 157 -6.01 1.43 6.37
N CYS A 158 -6.55 1.23 5.18
CA CYS A 158 -6.35 0.01 4.41
C CYS A 158 -5.72 0.31 3.05
N ALA A 159 -5.16 -0.69 2.39
CA ALA A 159 -4.61 -0.56 1.05
C ALA A 159 -4.84 -1.83 0.23
N PHE A 160 -4.97 -1.65 -1.08
CA PHE A 160 -4.77 -2.73 -2.05
C PHE A 160 -3.30 -2.71 -2.48
N SER A 161 -2.69 -3.89 -2.54
CA SER A 161 -1.27 -4.07 -2.86
C SER A 161 -1.08 -5.37 -3.63
N SER A 162 0.14 -5.62 -4.11
CA SER A 162 0.46 -6.86 -4.81
C SER A 162 1.91 -7.28 -4.60
N MET A 163 2.15 -8.58 -4.55
CA MET A 163 3.48 -9.21 -4.54
C MET A 163 3.73 -9.83 -5.91
N ALA A 164 4.79 -9.43 -6.61
CA ALA A 164 5.05 -9.89 -7.97
C ALA A 164 6.41 -10.59 -8.10
N TRP A 165 6.44 -11.70 -8.84
CA TRP A 165 7.64 -12.43 -9.21
C TRP A 165 7.88 -12.32 -10.71
N SER A 166 9.08 -11.86 -11.09
CA SER A 166 9.40 -11.71 -12.52
C SER A 166 9.44 -13.04 -13.25
N ASP A 167 8.95 -13.04 -14.48
CA ASP A 167 9.03 -14.20 -15.38
C ASP A 167 10.46 -14.70 -15.55
N THR A 168 11.43 -13.78 -15.63
CA THR A 168 12.85 -14.15 -15.71
C THR A 168 13.28 -15.00 -14.50
N THR A 169 12.89 -14.63 -13.29
CA THR A 169 13.20 -15.41 -12.08
C THR A 169 12.56 -16.80 -12.12
N LEU A 170 11.32 -16.89 -12.59
CA LEU A 170 10.59 -18.16 -12.68
C LEU A 170 11.20 -19.06 -13.76
N GLU A 171 11.45 -18.53 -14.96
CA GLU A 171 12.06 -19.23 -16.09
C GLU A 171 13.48 -19.75 -15.77
N GLU A 172 14.31 -18.94 -15.11
CA GLU A 172 15.67 -19.33 -14.71
C GLU A 172 15.68 -20.51 -13.73
N ASN A 173 14.65 -20.65 -12.91
CA ASN A 173 14.45 -21.77 -12.00
C ASN A 173 13.67 -22.94 -12.63
N GLY A 174 13.26 -22.82 -13.90
CA GLY A 174 12.49 -23.84 -14.60
C GLY A 174 11.05 -24.00 -14.09
N ILE A 175 10.51 -22.95 -13.48
CA ILE A 175 9.13 -22.89 -12.98
C ILE A 175 8.22 -22.45 -14.13
N THR A 176 7.33 -23.34 -14.55
CA THR A 176 6.33 -23.08 -15.61
C THR A 176 4.91 -22.95 -15.07
N GLU A 177 4.69 -23.35 -13.82
CA GLU A 177 3.42 -23.30 -13.11
C GLU A 177 3.75 -23.03 -11.63
N VAL A 178 3.04 -22.09 -11.01
CA VAL A 178 3.23 -21.75 -9.60
C VAL A 178 2.24 -22.58 -8.78
N GLU A 179 2.75 -23.57 -8.05
CA GLU A 179 1.95 -24.50 -7.25
C GLU A 179 2.00 -24.15 -5.75
N GLU A 180 3.15 -23.64 -5.29
CA GLU A 180 3.39 -23.30 -3.90
C GLU A 180 4.23 -22.02 -3.81
N ILE A 181 3.81 -21.12 -2.92
CA ILE A 181 4.61 -19.95 -2.52
C ILE A 181 4.79 -20.04 -1.01
N GLU A 182 6.01 -19.96 -0.52
CA GLU A 182 6.33 -19.84 0.90
C GLU A 182 7.04 -18.52 1.18
N VAL A 183 6.59 -17.76 2.16
CA VAL A 183 7.19 -16.48 2.56
C VAL A 183 7.23 -16.33 4.08
N LEU A 184 8.25 -15.66 4.60
CA LEU A 184 8.22 -15.10 5.94
C LEU A 184 7.58 -13.70 5.86
N PHE A 185 6.30 -13.61 6.15
CA PHE A 185 5.55 -12.37 6.05
C PHE A 185 5.72 -11.54 7.32
N ARG A 186 6.08 -10.27 7.17
CA ARG A 186 6.33 -9.34 8.29
C ARG A 186 5.45 -8.10 8.20
N ALA A 187 4.91 -7.70 9.34
CA ALA A 187 4.25 -6.42 9.55
C ALA A 187 4.86 -5.75 10.78
N TYR A 188 5.39 -4.53 10.64
CA TYR A 188 6.12 -3.84 11.71
C TYR A 188 5.98 -2.31 11.63
N ASP A 189 6.41 -1.61 12.67
CA ASP A 189 6.41 -0.14 12.71
C ASP A 189 7.36 0.42 11.65
N ALA A 190 6.84 1.19 10.68
CA ALA A 190 7.65 1.73 9.59
C ALA A 190 8.81 2.64 10.07
N ASP A 191 8.68 3.22 11.26
CA ASP A 191 9.70 4.08 11.87
C ASP A 191 10.65 3.32 12.83
N ASP A 192 10.39 2.03 13.10
CA ASP A 192 11.21 1.19 13.99
C ASP A 192 11.36 -0.25 13.47
N PHE A 193 12.14 -0.41 12.40
CA PHE A 193 12.43 -1.71 11.76
C PHE A 193 13.02 -2.77 12.72
N MET A 194 13.71 -2.34 13.78
CA MET A 194 14.34 -3.24 14.76
C MET A 194 13.45 -3.51 15.97
N GLY A 195 12.26 -2.93 16.01
CA GLY A 195 11.25 -3.11 17.05
C GLY A 195 10.59 -4.48 17.00
N GLU A 196 9.61 -4.68 17.89
CA GLU A 196 8.77 -5.89 17.84
C GLU A 196 7.82 -5.83 16.65
N ASP A 197 7.79 -6.90 15.86
CA ASP A 197 6.87 -7.05 14.74
C ASP A 197 5.41 -7.19 15.24
N PHE A 198 4.48 -6.53 14.54
CA PHE A 198 3.04 -6.74 14.70
C PHE A 198 2.58 -8.10 14.17
N ALA A 199 3.29 -8.63 13.18
CA ALA A 199 3.16 -10.01 12.68
C ALA A 199 4.50 -10.45 12.07
N ASN A 200 4.88 -11.70 12.29
CA ASN A 200 6.06 -12.33 11.71
C ASN A 200 5.79 -13.83 11.58
N GLU A 201 5.21 -14.22 10.45
CA GLU A 201 4.60 -15.53 10.24
C GLU A 201 5.07 -16.17 8.94
N VAL A 202 5.36 -17.48 8.98
CA VAL A 202 5.61 -18.25 7.75
C VAL A 202 4.25 -18.56 7.12
N ILE A 203 4.05 -18.10 5.89
CA ILE A 203 2.83 -18.26 5.13
C ILE A 203 3.11 -19.14 3.92
N THR A 204 2.27 -20.16 3.74
CA THR A 204 2.25 -20.99 2.53
C THR A 204 0.97 -20.72 1.74
N LEU A 205 1.12 -20.30 0.49
CA LEU A 205 0.03 -20.09 -0.46
C LEU A 205 0.04 -21.23 -1.47
N ASN A 206 -1.16 -21.72 -1.81
CA ASN A 206 -1.37 -22.74 -2.84
C ASN A 206 -2.36 -22.15 -3.85
N PRO A 207 -1.89 -21.42 -4.87
CA PRO A 207 -2.73 -20.73 -5.83
C PRO A 207 -3.66 -21.63 -6.65
#